data_AF-A0A975U959-F1
#
_entry.id   AF-A0A975U959-F1
#
_cell.length_a   1.000
_cell.length_b   1.000
_cell.length_c   1.000
_cell.angle_alpha   90.00
_cell.angle_beta   90.00
_cell.angle_gamma   90.00
#
_symmetry.space_group_name_H-M   'P 1'
#
loop_
_entity.id
_entity.type
_entity.pdbx_description
1 polymer ?
#
loop_
_entity_poly.entity_id
_entity_poly.type
_entity_poly.pdbx_seq_one_letter_code
_entity_poly.pdbx_strand_id
1 'polypeptide(L)' 'MFDDLPTLSHAEQQAAVEKIQQLMAQGISTAEAIKIVAQQIRKEQQQQADNQE' A
#
# COMPACT_ATOMS: atom_id res chain seq x y z
N MET A 1 -7.63 0.83 19.82
CA MET A 1 -6.35 1.39 19.30
C MET A 1 -5.80 0.56 18.13
N PHE A 2 -6.64 0.27 17.14
CA PHE A 2 -6.24 -0.28 15.83
C PHE A 2 -7.07 0.35 14.68
N ASP A 3 -7.92 1.34 15.00
CA ASP A 3 -8.81 2.05 14.05
C ASP A 3 -8.08 2.97 13.06
N ASP A 4 -6.76 3.13 13.21
CA ASP A 4 -5.95 3.99 12.34
C ASP A 4 -5.12 3.17 11.33
N LEU A 5 -5.33 1.84 11.30
CA LEU A 5 -4.87 1.04 10.17
C LEU A 5 -5.94 1.12 9.08
N PRO A 6 -5.61 1.64 7.89
CA PRO A 6 -6.53 1.57 6.78
C PRO A 6 -6.94 0.11 6.55
N THR A 7 -8.22 -0.19 6.69
CA THR A 7 -8.76 -1.50 6.37
C THR A 7 -8.73 -1.67 4.87
N LEU A 8 -7.65 -2.27 4.36
CA LEU A 8 -7.52 -2.64 2.96
C LEU A 8 -8.58 -3.70 2.64
N SER A 9 -9.28 -3.52 1.53
CA SER A 9 -10.06 -4.59 0.92
C SER A 9 -9.17 -5.78 0.55
N HIS A 10 -9.75 -6.97 0.42
CA HIS A 10 -8.99 -8.15 -0.02
C HIS A 10 -8.26 -7.93 -1.36
N ALA A 11 -8.85 -7.15 -2.27
CA ALA A 11 -8.21 -6.81 -3.54
C ALA A 11 -6.97 -5.92 -3.34
N GLU A 12 -7.05 -4.91 -2.48
CA GLU A 12 -5.91 -4.02 -2.20
C GLU A 12 -4.80 -4.76 -1.43
N GLN A 13 -5.15 -5.69 -0.53
CA GLN A 13 -4.18 -6.56 0.13
C GLN A 13 -3.41 -7.41 -0.88
N GLN A 14 -4.11 -8.02 -1.84
CA GLN A 14 -3.48 -8.82 -2.88
C GLN A 14 -2.57 -7.96 -3.78
N ALA A 15 -3.04 -6.79 -4.20
CA ALA A 15 -2.25 -5.85 -4.99
C ALA A 15 -0.98 -5.38 -4.23
N ALA A 16 -1.09 -5.13 -2.92
CA ALA A 16 0.05 -4.79 -2.08
C ALA A 16 1.08 -5.92 -2.03
N VAL A 17 0.62 -7.17 -1.89
CA VAL A 17 1.49 -8.37 -1.86
C VAL A 17 2.22 -8.56 -3.19
N GLU A 18 1.52 -8.41 -4.31
CA GLU A 18 2.12 -8.49 -5.65
C GLU A 18 3.15 -7.39 -5.87
N LYS A 19 2.84 -6.16 -5.43
CA LYS A 19 3.76 -5.03 -5.55
C LYS A 19 5.03 -5.25 -4.73
N ILE A 20 4.91 -5.74 -3.49
CA ILE A 20 6.07 -6.06 -2.65
C ILE A 20 6.94 -7.13 -3.33
N GLN A 21 6.33 -8.18 -3.89
CA GLN A 21 7.07 -9.22 -4.63
C GLN A 21 7.79 -8.68 -5.86
N GLN A 22 7.15 -7.79 -6.63
CA GLN A 22 7.80 -7.12 -7.76
C GLN A 22 9.00 -6.27 -7.33
N LEU A 23 8.88 -5.51 -6.24
CA LEU A 23 9.98 -4.70 -5.72
C LEU A 23 11.13 -5.58 -5.22
N MET A 24 10.84 -6.69 -4.55
CA MET A 24 11.86 -7.67 -4.15
C MET A 24 12.56 -8.30 -5.35
N ALA A 25 11.84 -8.60 -6.44
CA ALA A 25 12.43 -9.10 -7.68
C ALA A 25 13.37 -8.08 -8.36
N GLN A 26 13.17 -6.78 -8.10
CA GLN A 26 14.06 -5.69 -8.53
C GLN A 26 15.27 -5.50 -7.61
N GLY A 27 15.40 -6.32 -6.55
CA GLY A 27 16.49 -6.23 -5.58
C GLY A 27 16.23 -5.26 -4.42
N ILE A 28 15.01 -4.73 -4.28
CA ILE A 28 14.64 -3.87 -3.15
C ILE A 28 14.44 -4.73 -1.91
N SER A 29 14.97 -4.26 -0.77
CA SER A 29 14.80 -4.98 0.50
C SER A 29 13.33 -5.05 0.89
N THR A 30 12.91 -6.14 1.54
CA THR A 30 11.51 -6.32 1.95
C THR A 30 11.00 -5.16 2.83
N ALA A 31 11.83 -4.64 3.73
CA ALA A 31 11.47 -3.52 4.59
C ALA A 31 11.22 -2.21 3.79
N GLU A 32 12.06 -1.96 2.78
CA GLU A 32 11.90 -0.80 1.90
C GLU A 32 10.70 -0.96 0.96
N ALA A 33 10.48 -2.17 0.44
CA ALA A 33 9.32 -2.50 -0.38
C ALA A 33 8.00 -2.27 0.39
N ILE A 34 7.92 -2.72 1.64
CA ILE A 34 6.76 -2.48 2.51
C ILE A 34 6.55 -0.98 2.71
N LYS A 35 7.62 -0.21 2.95
CA LYS A 35 7.53 1.24 3.14
C LYS A 35 6.99 1.95 1.90
N ILE A 36 7.48 1.59 0.71
CA ILE A 36 7.03 2.13 -0.58
C ILE A 36 5.53 1.85 -0.76
N VAL A 37 5.11 0.60 -0.56
CA VAL A 37 3.70 0.20 -0.75
C VAL A 37 2.78 0.86 0.28
N ALA A 38 3.19 0.98 1.54
CA ALA A 38 2.43 1.68 2.56
C ALA A 38 2.25 3.18 2.23
N GLN A 39 3.29 3.84 1.70
CA GLN A 39 3.20 5.22 1.24
C GLN A 39 2.26 5.36 0.05
N GLN A 40 2.31 4.42 -0.90
CA GLN A 40 1.43 4.41 -2.07
C GLN A 40 -0.04 4.28 -1.66
N ILE A 41 -0.36 3.32 -0.79
CA ILE A 41 -1.72 3.13 -0.25
C ILE A 41 -2.25 4.40 0.40
N ARG A 42 -1.46 5.05 1.26
CA ARG A 42 -1.87 6.30 1.93
C ARG A 42 -2.15 7.42 0.92
N LYS A 43 -1.32 7.54 -0.12
CA LYS A 43 -1.49 8.54 -1.16
C LYS A 43 -2.74 8.28 -2.01
N GLU A 44 -3.00 7.02 -2.36
CA GLU A 44 -4.19 6.61 -3.10
C GLU A 44 -5.46 6.87 -2.30
N GLN A 45 -5.47 6.60 -1.00
CA GLN A 45 -6.60 6.91 -0.12
C GLN A 45 -6.83 8.42 0.02
N GLN A 46 -5.76 9.20 0.17
CA GLN A 46 -5.88 10.65 0.23
C GLN A 46 -6.41 11.24 -1.08
N GLN A 47 -5.92 10.75 -2.23
CA GLN A 47 -6.45 11.15 -3.54
C GLN A 47 -7.89 10.72 -3.76
N GLN A 48 -8.29 9.52 -3.30
CA GLN A 48 -9.68 9.08 -3.38
C GLN A 48 -10.62 9.93 -2.52
N ALA A 49 -10.15 10.42 -1.37
CA ALA A 49 -10.90 11.34 -0.54
C ALA A 49 -11.04 12.72 -1.21
N ASP A 50 -9.94 13.27 -1.74
CA ASP A 50 -9.92 14.58 -2.42
C ASP A 50 -10.75 14.61 -3.72
N ASN A 51 -10.86 13.48 -4.43
CA ASN A 51 -11.66 13.37 -5.66
C ASN A 51 -13.17 13.17 -5.43
N GLN A 52 -13.60 13.04 -4.17
CA GLN A 52 -15.02 12.89 -3.79
C GLN A 52 -15.66 14.21 -3.31
N GLU A 53 -14.93 15.32 -3.37
CA GLU A 53 -15.40 16.69 -3.08
C GLU A 53 -15.74 17.49 -4.36
#